data_AF-A0A931ZV95-F1
#
_entry.id   AF-A0A931ZV95-F1
#
_cell.length_a   1.000
_cell.length_b   1.000
_cell.length_c   1.000
_cell.angle_alpha   90.00
_cell.angle_beta   90.00
_cell.angle_gamma   90.00
#
_symmetry.space_group_name_H-M   'P 1'
#
loop_
_entity.id
_entity.type
_entity.pdbx_description
1 polymer ?
#
loop_
_entity_poly.entity_id
_entity_poly.type
_entity_poly.pdbx_seq_one_letter_code
_entity_poly.pdbx_strand_id
1 'polypeptide(L)'
;MLRASDGDVIAVFAKAPVAGRVKTRLAAETGPAGACELYRRIGRRVVAAAARTPHTTVVWYSPSGREPLVRDWLSGIDQLSYRAQPPGSLGHRLRHAFARHFDEGARRVLIIGSDCPAITSRSLSRAFRGLNHADAVIGPALDGGYYLIGLRAPQPGLFREIPWSTGGVFDATLRRARELRCRYRVLRRLRRGAGPPSLTFFQDGPMTQDRIAPRTLALALAVLRVSLGGFLLLWSLEKFFIPQTTVGIWKTFYLVSIGPQLPYAIGAVETVLSLAIIAGLWRRVSYGLGLLLHFISVAASWKQLIDPWGLLSGGRPNHLFLAGVPVLAAFFALYLLREADIWTLDHRRSRPSASPRPA
;
A
#
# COMPACT_ATOMS: atom_id res chain seq x y z
N MET A 1 -18.40 -37.62 8.40
CA MET A 1 -19.51 -36.90 7.73
C MET A 1 -18.90 -35.74 6.93
N LEU A 2 -18.62 -35.96 5.65
CA LEU A 2 -18.06 -34.94 4.74
C LEU A 2 -19.14 -33.87 4.53
N ARG A 3 -18.85 -32.59 4.78
CA ARG A 3 -19.74 -31.51 4.34
C ARG A 3 -19.92 -31.65 2.83
N ALA A 4 -21.17 -31.58 2.36
CA ALA A 4 -21.47 -31.49 0.94
C ALA A 4 -20.64 -30.33 0.35
N SER A 5 -19.61 -30.65 -0.41
CA SER A 5 -18.72 -29.65 -0.99
C SER A 5 -19.47 -28.97 -2.15
N ASP A 6 -19.61 -27.64 -2.13
CA ASP A 6 -20.23 -26.81 -3.17
C ASP A 6 -19.52 -26.85 -4.56
N GLY A 7 -18.59 -27.79 -4.77
CA GLY A 7 -17.73 -27.91 -5.94
C GLY A 7 -16.59 -26.88 -6.00
N ASP A 8 -16.47 -26.02 -5.00
CA ASP A 8 -15.46 -24.96 -4.98
C ASP A 8 -14.18 -25.39 -4.27
N VAL A 9 -13.04 -24.93 -4.80
CA VAL A 9 -11.71 -25.30 -4.33
C VAL A 9 -10.88 -24.07 -3.95
N ILE A 10 -10.17 -24.16 -2.83
CA ILE A 10 -9.10 -23.25 -2.45
C ILE A 10 -7.77 -23.99 -2.51
N ALA A 11 -6.92 -23.65 -3.47
CA ALA A 11 -5.56 -24.14 -3.57
C ALA A 11 -4.59 -23.18 -2.86
N VAL A 12 -3.83 -23.69 -1.90
CA VAL A 12 -2.80 -22.92 -1.19
C VAL A 12 -1.43 -23.32 -1.72
N PHE A 13 -0.75 -22.40 -2.41
CA PHE A 13 0.61 -22.61 -2.89
C PHE A 13 1.61 -22.35 -1.76
N ALA A 14 2.34 -23.40 -1.38
CA ALA A 14 3.34 -23.36 -0.32
C ALA A 14 4.65 -24.01 -0.76
N LYS A 15 5.75 -23.58 -0.12
CA LYS A 15 7.00 -24.34 -0.07
C LYS A 15 7.05 -25.17 1.20
N ALA A 16 7.69 -26.33 1.13
CA ALA A 16 8.06 -27.12 2.30
C ALA A 16 8.90 -26.25 3.27
N PRO A 17 8.54 -26.17 4.57
CA PRO A 17 9.21 -25.30 5.53
C PRO A 17 10.56 -25.90 5.97
N VAL A 18 11.59 -25.69 5.14
CA VAL A 18 12.97 -26.11 5.43
C VAL A 18 13.82 -24.87 5.66
N ALA A 19 14.54 -24.83 6.79
CA ALA A 19 15.45 -23.74 7.12
C ALA A 19 16.46 -23.49 5.98
N GLY A 20 16.67 -22.22 5.64
CA GLY A 20 17.55 -21.82 4.52
C GLY A 20 16.95 -22.01 3.12
N ARG A 21 15.78 -22.65 2.98
CA ARG A 21 15.08 -22.84 1.68
C ARG A 21 13.84 -21.95 1.53
N VAL A 22 13.35 -21.37 2.62
CA VAL A 22 12.22 -20.44 2.65
C VAL A 22 12.65 -19.09 3.19
N LYS A 23 12.04 -18.01 2.66
CA LYS A 23 12.27 -16.63 3.10
C LYS A 23 13.77 -16.28 3.23
N THR A 24 14.58 -16.65 2.24
CA THR A 24 16.04 -16.49 2.25
C THR A 24 16.52 -15.05 2.46
N ARG A 25 15.79 -14.05 1.92
CA ARG A 25 16.07 -12.63 2.20
C ARG A 25 15.88 -12.28 3.68
N LEU A 26 14.84 -12.81 4.31
CA LEU A 26 14.59 -12.60 5.74
C LEU A 26 15.59 -13.38 6.61
N ALA A 27 16.00 -14.57 6.16
CA ALA A 27 16.99 -15.38 6.84
C ALA A 27 18.36 -14.69 6.97
N ALA A 28 18.68 -13.75 6.08
CA ALA A 28 19.89 -12.93 6.20
C ALA A 28 19.87 -12.01 7.44
N GLU A 29 18.70 -11.59 7.89
CA GLU A 29 18.52 -10.71 9.06
C GLU A 29 18.18 -11.50 10.33
N THR A 30 17.35 -12.55 10.24
CA THR A 30 16.79 -13.26 11.41
C THR A 30 17.37 -14.67 11.61
N GLY A 31 18.32 -15.08 10.78
CA GLY A 31 18.82 -16.45 10.71
C GLY A 31 17.87 -17.42 9.99
N PRO A 32 18.40 -18.53 9.42
CA PRO A 32 17.61 -19.54 8.70
C PRO A 32 16.49 -20.20 9.51
N ALA A 33 16.72 -20.47 10.79
CA ALA A 33 15.75 -21.09 11.68
C ALA A 33 14.59 -20.14 12.01
N GLY A 34 14.90 -18.90 12.42
CA GLY A 34 13.90 -17.88 12.73
C GLY A 34 13.01 -17.52 11.54
N ALA A 35 13.61 -17.37 10.35
CA ALA A 35 12.85 -17.11 9.12
C ALA A 35 11.92 -18.28 8.75
N CYS A 36 12.38 -19.53 8.96
CA CYS A 36 11.57 -20.73 8.73
C CYS A 36 10.40 -20.80 9.71
N GLU A 37 10.63 -20.55 10.99
CA GLU A 37 9.58 -20.61 12.02
C GLU A 37 8.50 -19.53 11.79
N LEU A 38 8.90 -18.31 11.43
CA LEU A 38 7.94 -17.28 11.06
C LEU A 38 7.14 -17.67 9.80
N TYR A 39 7.80 -18.23 8.79
CA TYR A 39 7.12 -18.78 7.61
C TYR A 39 6.13 -19.89 7.99
N ARG A 40 6.50 -20.79 8.92
CA ARG A 40 5.63 -21.85 9.44
C ARG A 40 4.37 -21.27 10.08
N ARG A 41 4.53 -20.28 10.96
CA ARG A 41 3.41 -19.63 11.66
C ARG A 41 2.47 -18.90 10.69
N ILE A 42 3.03 -18.15 9.75
CA ILE A 42 2.25 -17.40 8.75
C ILE A 42 1.50 -18.38 7.84
N GLY A 43 2.18 -19.38 7.27
CA GLY A 43 1.56 -20.34 6.37
C GLY A 43 0.46 -21.16 7.05
N ARG A 44 0.67 -21.59 8.31
CA ARG A 44 -0.36 -22.27 9.09
C ARG A 44 -1.61 -21.40 9.28
N ARG A 45 -1.45 -20.10 9.55
CA ARG A 45 -2.59 -19.15 9.66
C ARG A 45 -3.37 -19.02 8.34
N VAL A 46 -2.66 -18.97 7.21
CA VAL A 46 -3.30 -18.88 5.88
C VAL A 46 -4.07 -20.16 5.56
N VAL A 47 -3.45 -21.32 5.77
CA VAL A 47 -4.11 -22.62 5.55
C VAL A 47 -5.32 -22.79 6.47
N ALA A 48 -5.19 -22.45 7.75
CA ALA A 48 -6.31 -22.49 8.71
C ALA A 48 -7.42 -21.49 8.34
N ALA A 49 -7.11 -20.37 7.70
CA ALA A 49 -8.13 -19.45 7.19
C ALA A 49 -8.90 -20.04 6.00
N ALA A 50 -8.23 -20.80 5.12
CA ALA A 50 -8.87 -21.53 4.03
C ALA A 50 -9.72 -22.71 4.52
N ALA A 51 -9.17 -23.52 5.43
CA ALA A 51 -9.86 -24.68 6.01
C ALA A 51 -11.11 -24.31 6.85
N ARG A 52 -11.19 -23.07 7.34
CA ARG A 52 -12.39 -22.54 8.03
C ARG A 52 -13.54 -22.15 7.09
N THR A 53 -13.37 -22.29 5.78
CA THR A 53 -14.43 -22.07 4.80
C THR A 53 -15.16 -23.39 4.50
N PRO A 54 -16.36 -23.39 3.91
CA PRO A 54 -17.03 -24.63 3.49
C PRO A 54 -16.41 -25.27 2.22
N HIS A 55 -15.32 -24.71 1.68
CA HIS A 55 -14.73 -25.12 0.41
C HIS A 55 -13.59 -26.13 0.61
N THR A 56 -13.37 -26.99 -0.38
CA THR A 56 -12.28 -27.97 -0.37
C THR A 56 -10.94 -27.25 -0.37
N THR A 57 -10.08 -27.53 0.61
CA THR A 57 -8.75 -26.91 0.71
C THR A 57 -7.66 -27.87 0.28
N VAL A 58 -6.89 -27.48 -0.74
CA VAL A 58 -5.80 -28.29 -1.30
C VAL A 58 -4.47 -27.55 -1.16
N VAL A 59 -3.53 -28.10 -0.42
CA VAL A 59 -2.18 -27.56 -0.26
C VAL A 59 -1.30 -28.05 -1.41
N TRP A 60 -0.96 -27.13 -2.31
CA TRP A 60 -0.01 -27.37 -3.38
C TRP A 60 1.39 -27.06 -2.87
N TYR A 61 2.21 -28.08 -2.64
CA TYR A 61 3.55 -27.92 -2.04
C TYR A 61 4.68 -28.06 -3.05
N SER A 62 5.82 -27.46 -2.75
CA SER A 62 7.06 -27.60 -3.51
C SER A 62 8.28 -27.68 -2.59
N PRO A 63 9.34 -28.43 -2.96
CA PRO A 63 9.43 -29.35 -4.10
C PRO A 63 8.59 -30.63 -3.90
N SER A 64 8.47 -31.44 -4.96
CA SER A 64 7.88 -32.79 -4.88
C SER A 64 8.64 -33.68 -3.87
N GLY A 65 7.97 -34.71 -3.34
CA GLY A 65 8.55 -35.63 -2.34
C GLY A 65 8.62 -35.09 -0.90
N ARG A 66 8.10 -33.88 -0.64
CA ARG A 66 8.10 -33.27 0.71
C ARG A 66 6.74 -33.34 1.43
N GLU A 67 5.84 -34.21 0.99
CA GLU A 67 4.50 -34.33 1.58
C GLU A 67 4.51 -34.62 3.09
N PRO A 68 5.32 -35.59 3.60
CA PRO A 68 5.33 -35.88 5.03
C PRO A 68 5.68 -34.67 5.90
N LEU A 69 6.67 -33.87 5.47
CA LEU A 69 7.08 -32.64 6.15
C LEU A 69 5.96 -31.58 6.16
N VAL A 70 5.21 -31.47 5.07
CA VAL A 70 4.12 -30.50 4.95
C VAL A 70 2.92 -30.92 5.78
N ARG A 71 2.62 -32.23 5.84
CA ARG A 71 1.59 -32.80 6.71
C ARG A 71 1.92 -32.61 8.19
N ASP A 72 3.16 -32.87 8.60
CA ASP A 72 3.64 -32.60 9.95
C ASP A 72 3.46 -31.12 10.33
N TRP A 73 3.91 -30.21 9.45
CA TRP A 73 3.78 -28.77 9.67
C TRP A 73 2.33 -28.32 9.86
N LEU A 74 1.40 -28.91 9.11
CA LEU A 74 -0.01 -28.55 9.12
C LEU A 74 -0.87 -29.48 10.00
N SER A 75 -0.23 -30.30 10.85
CA SER A 75 -0.89 -31.19 11.80
C SER A 75 -1.93 -30.45 12.66
N GLY A 76 -3.09 -31.06 12.90
CA GLY A 76 -4.20 -30.43 13.62
C GLY A 76 -4.99 -29.39 12.81
N ILE A 77 -4.79 -29.30 11.49
CA ILE A 77 -5.75 -28.69 10.57
C ILE A 77 -6.39 -29.82 9.76
N ASP A 78 -7.67 -30.07 9.99
CA ASP A 78 -8.39 -31.17 9.37
C ASP A 78 -8.78 -30.88 7.91
N GLN A 79 -9.13 -31.94 7.18
CA GLN A 79 -9.73 -31.88 5.84
C GLN A 79 -8.84 -31.19 4.78
N LEU A 80 -7.52 -31.33 4.90
CA LEU A 80 -6.56 -30.88 3.90
C LEU A 80 -6.23 -32.00 2.92
N SER A 81 -6.28 -31.69 1.63
CA SER A 81 -5.65 -32.50 0.59
C SER A 81 -4.28 -31.91 0.21
N TYR A 82 -3.37 -32.74 -0.28
CA TYR A 82 -1.99 -32.33 -0.60
C TYR A 82 -1.66 -32.73 -2.03
N ARG A 83 -0.98 -31.84 -2.77
CA ARG A 83 -0.51 -32.10 -4.14
C ARG A 83 0.85 -31.47 -4.35
N ALA A 84 1.74 -32.16 -5.06
CA ALA A 84 3.00 -31.57 -5.47
C ALA A 84 2.77 -30.55 -6.61
N GLN A 85 3.42 -29.39 -6.53
CA GLN A 85 3.50 -28.46 -7.65
C GLN A 85 4.44 -29.03 -8.72
N PRO A 86 4.09 -28.92 -10.02
CA PRO A 86 4.99 -29.33 -11.09
C PRO A 86 6.23 -28.43 -11.13
N PRO A 87 7.35 -28.88 -11.75
CA PRO A 87 8.46 -28.00 -12.03
C PRO A 87 8.07 -26.86 -12.98
N GLY A 88 8.92 -25.85 -13.07
CA GLY A 88 8.76 -24.72 -14.00
C GLY A 88 8.32 -23.41 -13.33
N SER A 89 7.94 -22.45 -14.18
CA SER A 89 7.59 -21.08 -13.77
C SER A 89 6.34 -21.03 -12.90
N LEU A 90 6.12 -19.90 -12.20
CA LEU A 90 4.88 -19.70 -11.44
C LEU A 90 3.64 -19.79 -12.35
N GLY A 91 3.69 -19.21 -13.55
CA GLY A 91 2.60 -19.30 -14.53
C GLY A 91 2.28 -20.74 -14.96
N HIS A 92 3.31 -21.57 -15.16
CA HIS A 92 3.12 -23.00 -15.45
C HIS A 92 2.40 -23.71 -14.31
N ARG A 93 2.85 -23.49 -13.07
CA ARG A 93 2.25 -24.09 -11.87
C ARG A 93 0.81 -23.63 -11.65
N LEU A 94 0.50 -22.35 -11.84
CA LEU A 94 -0.85 -21.82 -11.76
C LEU A 94 -1.77 -22.46 -12.82
N ARG A 95 -1.34 -22.48 -14.09
CA ARG A 95 -2.10 -23.10 -15.19
C ARG A 95 -2.40 -24.57 -14.90
N HIS A 96 -1.39 -25.31 -14.46
CA HIS A 96 -1.53 -26.73 -14.16
C HIS A 96 -2.51 -26.96 -13.00
N ALA A 97 -2.41 -26.18 -11.92
CA ALA A 97 -3.31 -26.31 -10.78
C ALA A 97 -4.77 -25.96 -11.14
N PHE A 98 -4.99 -24.91 -11.93
CA PHE A 98 -6.33 -24.58 -12.42
C PHE A 98 -6.89 -25.69 -13.31
N ALA A 99 -6.14 -26.12 -14.32
CA ALA A 99 -6.57 -27.19 -15.23
C ALA A 99 -6.96 -28.45 -14.44
N ARG A 100 -6.07 -28.90 -13.55
CA ARG A 100 -6.31 -30.11 -12.75
C ARG A 100 -7.59 -30.04 -11.93
N HIS A 101 -7.85 -28.92 -11.25
CA HIS A 101 -9.06 -28.79 -10.43
C HIS A 101 -10.33 -28.72 -11.29
N PHE A 102 -10.29 -28.03 -12.43
CA PHE A 102 -11.43 -27.99 -13.34
C PHE A 102 -11.71 -29.36 -13.98
N ASP A 103 -10.66 -30.12 -14.35
CA ASP A 103 -10.79 -31.49 -14.85
C ASP A 103 -11.37 -32.44 -13.79
N GLU A 104 -11.12 -32.16 -12.50
CA GLU A 104 -11.70 -32.86 -11.35
C GLU A 104 -13.11 -32.38 -10.98
N GLY A 105 -13.72 -31.49 -11.79
CA GLY A 105 -15.10 -31.04 -11.62
C GLY A 105 -15.28 -29.83 -10.70
N ALA A 106 -14.21 -29.10 -10.37
CA ALA A 106 -14.33 -27.90 -9.56
C ALA A 106 -15.14 -26.81 -10.31
N ARG A 107 -16.13 -26.23 -9.64
CA ARG A 107 -16.96 -25.15 -10.18
C ARG A 107 -16.22 -23.81 -10.20
N ARG A 108 -15.51 -23.51 -9.11
CA ARG A 108 -14.68 -22.32 -8.97
C ARG A 108 -13.43 -22.67 -8.19
N VAL A 109 -12.31 -22.07 -8.59
CA VAL A 109 -11.01 -22.33 -7.98
C VAL A 109 -10.40 -21.00 -7.56
N LEU A 110 -9.96 -20.90 -6.32
CA LEU A 110 -9.07 -19.84 -5.85
C LEU A 110 -7.67 -20.42 -5.64
N ILE A 111 -6.64 -19.74 -6.13
CA ILE A 111 -5.25 -20.02 -5.76
C ILE A 111 -4.73 -18.85 -4.92
N ILE A 112 -4.17 -19.17 -3.75
CA ILE A 112 -3.56 -18.20 -2.83
C ILE A 112 -2.12 -18.58 -2.48
N GLY A 113 -1.29 -17.57 -2.16
CA GLY A 113 0.04 -17.80 -1.60
C GLY A 113 0.00 -18.05 -0.09
N SER A 114 0.95 -18.84 0.44
CA SER A 114 1.07 -19.14 1.87
C SER A 114 1.64 -18.00 2.72
N ASP A 115 2.01 -16.86 2.13
CA ASP A 115 2.78 -15.80 2.80
C ASP A 115 2.03 -14.47 2.98
N CYS A 116 0.70 -14.49 2.84
CA CYS A 116 -0.15 -13.34 3.10
C CYS A 116 -0.95 -13.53 4.40
N PRO A 117 -0.43 -13.16 5.58
CA PRO A 117 -1.10 -13.39 6.87
C PRO A 117 -2.42 -12.63 7.03
N ALA A 118 -2.68 -11.64 6.18
CA ALA A 118 -3.92 -10.87 6.17
C ALA A 118 -5.09 -11.60 5.48
N ILE A 119 -4.85 -12.77 4.86
CA ILE A 119 -5.91 -13.62 4.33
C ILE A 119 -6.76 -14.16 5.49
N THR A 120 -8.06 -13.96 5.40
CA THR A 120 -9.07 -14.46 6.33
C THR A 120 -10.12 -15.28 5.58
N SER A 121 -10.84 -16.16 6.26
CA SER A 121 -11.98 -16.90 5.69
C SER A 121 -12.99 -15.95 5.03
N ARG A 122 -13.30 -14.82 5.69
CA ARG A 122 -14.16 -13.75 5.15
C ARG A 122 -13.64 -13.16 3.83
N SER A 123 -12.32 -12.99 3.70
CA SER A 123 -11.72 -12.50 2.45
C SER A 123 -11.85 -13.51 1.31
N LEU A 124 -11.75 -14.82 1.60
CA LEU A 124 -11.93 -15.90 0.64
C LEU A 124 -13.40 -16.03 0.21
N SER A 125 -14.35 -15.95 1.16
CA SER A 125 -15.77 -15.93 0.83
C SER A 125 -16.14 -14.72 -0.05
N ARG A 126 -15.51 -13.56 0.16
CA ARG A 126 -15.68 -12.38 -0.73
C ARG A 126 -15.12 -12.64 -2.14
N ALA A 127 -14.00 -13.34 -2.25
CA ALA A 127 -13.43 -13.71 -3.54
C ALA A 127 -14.37 -14.64 -4.32
N PHE A 128 -14.93 -15.69 -3.68
CA PHE A 128 -15.93 -16.55 -4.30
C PHE A 128 -17.21 -15.82 -4.71
N ARG A 129 -17.71 -14.89 -3.87
CA ARG A 129 -18.84 -14.03 -4.28
C ARG A 129 -18.51 -13.15 -5.48
N GLY A 130 -17.26 -12.71 -5.61
CA GLY A 130 -16.80 -12.00 -6.81
C GLY A 130 -16.94 -12.83 -8.08
N LEU A 131 -16.63 -14.13 -8.01
CA LEU A 131 -16.76 -15.08 -9.12
C LEU A 131 -18.21 -15.40 -9.51
N ASN A 132 -19.22 -15.00 -8.72
CA ASN A 132 -20.61 -15.11 -9.15
C ASN A 132 -20.92 -14.18 -10.33
N HIS A 133 -20.19 -13.06 -10.46
CA HIS A 133 -20.46 -12.00 -11.43
C HIS A 133 -19.29 -11.70 -12.37
N ALA A 134 -18.20 -12.45 -12.26
CA ALA A 134 -16.98 -12.27 -13.05
C ALA A 134 -16.36 -13.63 -13.39
N ASP A 135 -15.57 -13.65 -14.46
CA ASP A 135 -14.85 -14.83 -14.93
C ASP A 135 -13.56 -15.04 -14.12
N ALA A 136 -12.97 -13.95 -13.63
CA ALA A 136 -11.79 -13.94 -12.77
C ALA A 136 -11.93 -12.99 -11.56
N VAL A 137 -11.26 -13.33 -10.45
CA VAL A 137 -11.04 -12.43 -9.30
C VAL A 137 -9.56 -12.35 -8.99
N ILE A 138 -9.06 -11.15 -8.72
CA ILE A 138 -7.62 -10.93 -8.51
C ILE A 138 -7.42 -10.08 -7.26
N GLY A 139 -6.63 -10.59 -6.32
CA GLY A 139 -6.22 -9.90 -5.11
C GLY A 139 -4.82 -9.31 -5.24
N PRO A 140 -4.66 -8.00 -5.53
CA PRO A 140 -3.35 -7.40 -5.76
C PRO A 140 -2.47 -7.42 -4.50
N ALA A 141 -1.20 -7.74 -4.67
CA ALA A 141 -0.16 -7.64 -3.65
C ALA A 141 0.56 -6.28 -3.77
N LEU A 142 1.31 -5.88 -2.73
CA LEU A 142 2.02 -4.59 -2.71
C LEU A 142 3.28 -4.58 -3.61
N ASP A 143 3.86 -5.74 -3.86
CA ASP A 143 5.07 -5.93 -4.67
C ASP A 143 4.79 -5.97 -6.18
N GLY A 144 3.56 -5.68 -6.61
CA GLY A 144 3.16 -5.70 -8.02
C GLY A 144 2.73 -7.09 -8.53
N GLY A 145 2.73 -8.11 -7.67
CA GLY A 145 2.07 -9.39 -7.93
C GLY A 145 0.62 -9.43 -7.45
N TYR A 146 0.12 -10.63 -7.18
CA TYR A 146 -1.17 -10.86 -6.53
C TYR A 146 -1.05 -11.96 -5.46
N TYR A 147 -1.74 -11.76 -4.34
CA TYR A 147 -1.81 -12.75 -3.26
C TYR A 147 -2.88 -13.82 -3.50
N LEU A 148 -3.83 -13.53 -4.41
CA LEU A 148 -4.96 -14.37 -4.76
C LEU A 148 -5.29 -14.19 -6.23
N ILE A 149 -5.53 -15.29 -6.93
CA ILE A 149 -6.22 -15.30 -8.22
C ILE A 149 -7.28 -16.40 -8.21
N GLY A 150 -8.46 -16.12 -8.73
CA GLY A 150 -9.56 -17.06 -8.78
C GLY A 150 -10.23 -17.06 -10.14
N LEU A 151 -10.73 -18.23 -10.55
CA LEU A 151 -11.40 -18.46 -11.82
C LEU A 151 -12.65 -19.29 -11.62
N ARG A 152 -13.67 -19.06 -12.46
CA ARG A 152 -14.88 -19.91 -12.54
C ARG A 152 -14.90 -20.88 -13.72
N ALA A 153 -13.89 -20.80 -14.58
CA ALA A 153 -13.68 -21.68 -15.73
C ALA A 153 -12.20 -21.64 -16.13
N PRO A 154 -11.69 -22.65 -16.86
CA PRO A 154 -10.33 -22.62 -17.40
C PRO A 154 -10.07 -21.36 -18.24
N GLN A 155 -9.03 -20.60 -17.87
CA GLN A 155 -8.59 -19.39 -18.59
C GLN A 155 -7.06 -19.42 -18.80
N PRO A 156 -6.52 -20.40 -19.56
CA PRO A 156 -5.08 -20.60 -19.69
C PRO A 156 -4.37 -19.40 -20.34
N GLY A 157 -5.08 -18.60 -21.14
CA GLY A 157 -4.57 -17.39 -21.78
C GLY A 157 -4.12 -16.31 -20.78
N LEU A 158 -4.75 -16.22 -19.60
CA LEU A 158 -4.44 -15.22 -18.56
C LEU A 158 -2.99 -15.30 -18.06
N PHE A 159 -2.35 -16.46 -18.21
CA PHE A 159 -1.02 -16.75 -17.68
C PHE A 159 0.07 -16.79 -18.76
N ARG A 160 -0.27 -16.52 -20.02
CA ARG A 160 0.69 -16.44 -21.14
C ARG A 160 1.36 -15.07 -21.17
N GLU A 161 2.68 -15.06 -21.42
CA GLU A 161 3.48 -13.83 -21.60
C GLU A 161 3.45 -12.87 -20.40
N ILE A 162 3.23 -13.40 -19.21
CA ILE A 162 3.32 -12.63 -17.97
C ILE A 162 4.79 -12.55 -17.53
N PRO A 163 5.30 -11.34 -17.21
CA PRO A 163 6.66 -11.17 -16.72
C PRO A 163 6.77 -11.60 -15.25
N TRP A 164 6.75 -12.91 -15.01
CA TRP A 164 6.81 -13.49 -13.66
C TRP A 164 8.03 -12.99 -12.88
N SER A 165 7.88 -12.89 -11.56
CA SER A 165 8.93 -12.39 -10.64
C SER A 165 9.31 -10.90 -10.82
N THR A 166 8.45 -10.11 -11.49
CA THR A 166 8.60 -8.65 -11.60
C THR A 166 7.45 -7.92 -10.90
N GLY A 167 7.60 -6.61 -10.67
CA GLY A 167 6.52 -5.76 -10.17
C GLY A 167 5.39 -5.47 -11.19
N GLY A 168 5.53 -5.94 -12.43
CA GLY A 168 4.55 -5.73 -13.50
C GLY A 168 3.54 -6.87 -13.66
N VAL A 169 3.60 -7.92 -12.83
CA VAL A 169 2.77 -9.14 -12.97
C VAL A 169 1.27 -8.79 -12.93
N PHE A 170 0.82 -8.03 -11.93
CA PHE A 170 -0.58 -7.67 -11.77
C PHE A 170 -1.11 -6.90 -12.98
N ASP A 171 -0.40 -5.85 -13.41
CA ASP A 171 -0.84 -5.03 -14.54
C ASP A 171 -0.82 -5.80 -15.86
N ALA A 172 0.18 -6.67 -16.06
CA ALA A 172 0.23 -7.56 -17.21
C ALA A 172 -0.95 -8.53 -17.23
N THR A 173 -1.30 -9.13 -16.09
CA THR A 173 -2.47 -10.02 -15.99
C THR A 173 -3.77 -9.27 -16.27
N LEU A 174 -3.91 -8.02 -15.80
CA LEU A 174 -5.10 -7.21 -16.12
C LEU A 174 -5.18 -6.84 -17.61
N ARG A 175 -4.05 -6.51 -18.25
CA ARG A 175 -4.00 -6.29 -19.71
C ARG A 175 -4.45 -7.55 -20.45
N ARG A 176 -3.91 -8.71 -20.07
CA ARG A 176 -4.26 -10.00 -20.66
C ARG A 176 -5.74 -10.34 -20.48
N ALA A 177 -6.31 -10.05 -19.32
CA ALA A 177 -7.73 -10.24 -19.07
C ALA A 177 -8.60 -9.38 -20.00
N ARG A 178 -8.20 -8.13 -20.27
CA ARG A 178 -8.90 -7.24 -21.22
C ARG A 178 -8.81 -7.73 -22.67
N GLU A 179 -7.61 -8.13 -23.11
CA GLU A 179 -7.39 -8.70 -24.44
C GLU A 179 -8.27 -9.93 -24.70
N LEU A 180 -8.39 -10.79 -23.69
CA LEU A 180 -9.21 -12.02 -23.75
C LEU A 180 -10.70 -11.76 -23.49
N ARG A 181 -11.12 -10.51 -23.30
CA ARG A 181 -12.48 -10.12 -22.89
C ARG A 181 -12.99 -10.88 -21.66
N CYS A 182 -12.07 -11.28 -20.78
CA CYS A 182 -12.37 -11.96 -19.52
C CYS A 182 -12.86 -10.92 -18.51
N ARG A 183 -14.11 -11.04 -18.04
CA ARG A 183 -14.63 -10.13 -17.01
C ARG A 183 -13.93 -10.44 -15.71
N TYR A 184 -13.29 -9.44 -15.11
CA TYR A 184 -12.54 -9.64 -13.87
C TYR A 184 -12.98 -8.66 -12.79
N ARG A 185 -12.82 -9.06 -11.53
CA ARG A 185 -13.00 -8.19 -10.37
C ARG A 185 -11.72 -8.11 -9.55
N VAL A 186 -11.29 -6.88 -9.28
CA VAL A 186 -10.12 -6.61 -8.43
C VAL A 186 -10.59 -6.51 -6.98
N LEU A 187 -10.00 -7.32 -6.10
CA LEU A 187 -10.25 -7.28 -4.66
C LEU A 187 -9.40 -6.19 -4.01
N ARG A 188 -9.65 -5.90 -2.73
CA ARG A 188 -8.82 -4.96 -1.96
C ARG A 188 -7.41 -5.52 -1.82
N ARG A 189 -6.37 -4.68 -1.99
CA ARG A 189 -5.02 -4.98 -1.50
C ARG A 189 -5.05 -5.30 -0.01
N LEU A 190 -4.51 -6.45 0.37
CA LEU A 190 -4.30 -6.77 1.78
C LEU A 190 -2.99 -6.13 2.23
N ARG A 191 -3.00 -5.37 3.33
CA ARG A 191 -1.76 -4.83 3.90
C ARG A 191 -0.89 -6.02 4.28
N ARG A 192 0.38 -6.01 3.86
CA ARG A 192 1.38 -6.88 4.48
C ARG A 192 1.37 -6.48 5.96
N GLY A 193 1.11 -7.43 6.86
CA GLY A 193 1.49 -7.22 8.25
C GLY A 193 2.97 -6.83 8.23
N ALA A 194 3.30 -5.65 8.75
CA ALA A 194 4.69 -5.28 8.98
C ALA A 194 5.34 -6.39 9.82
N GLY A 195 6.61 -6.70 9.58
CA GLY A 195 7.38 -7.56 10.47
C GLY A 195 7.55 -6.92 11.86
N PRO A 196 8.36 -7.55 12.72
CA PRO A 196 7.89 -8.45 13.77
C PRO A 196 6.82 -7.84 14.69
N PRO A 197 5.95 -8.66 15.30
CA PRO A 197 4.86 -8.18 16.13
C PRO A 197 5.40 -7.59 17.43
N SER A 198 5.22 -6.29 17.63
CA SER A 198 4.90 -5.81 18.97
C SER A 198 3.64 -6.56 19.39
N LEU A 199 3.79 -7.42 20.40
CA LEU A 199 2.73 -8.21 21.01
C LEU A 199 1.63 -7.26 21.51
N THR A 200 0.55 -7.15 20.75
CA THR A 200 -0.73 -6.68 21.27
C THR A 200 -1.82 -7.31 20.43
N PHE A 201 -2.38 -8.41 20.97
CA PHE A 201 -3.57 -9.05 20.46
C PHE A 201 -4.81 -8.26 20.91
N PHE A 202 -5.71 -8.04 19.94
CA PHE A 202 -7.17 -7.87 20.02
C PHE A 202 -7.80 -6.88 21.01
N GLN A 203 -8.56 -5.94 20.44
CA GLN A 203 -9.97 -5.79 20.82
C GLN A 203 -10.87 -5.89 19.58
N ASP A 204 -11.90 -6.71 19.72
CA ASP A 204 -13.02 -6.89 18.79
C ASP A 204 -13.98 -5.69 18.83
N GLY A 205 -14.48 -5.30 17.66
CA GLY A 205 -15.59 -4.35 17.51
C GLY A 205 -15.99 -4.24 16.02
N PRO A 206 -17.27 -4.06 15.69
CA PRO A 206 -17.72 -3.94 14.31
C PRO A 206 -17.39 -2.54 13.80
N MET A 207 -16.15 -2.32 13.35
CA MET A 207 -15.85 -1.14 12.56
C MET A 207 -16.38 -1.34 11.14
N THR A 208 -17.58 -0.83 10.88
CA THR A 208 -17.93 -0.19 9.61
C THR A 208 -16.87 0.88 9.32
N GLN A 209 -15.74 0.46 8.78
CA GLN A 209 -14.71 1.38 8.33
C GLN A 209 -15.19 1.90 6.97
N ASP A 210 -16.03 2.93 7.03
CA ASP A 210 -16.32 3.79 5.90
C ASP A 210 -15.00 4.21 5.30
N ARG A 211 -14.67 3.58 4.17
CA ARG A 211 -13.51 4.00 3.40
C ARG A 211 -13.87 5.35 2.86
N ILE A 212 -13.10 6.37 3.22
CA ILE A 212 -13.10 7.65 2.51
C ILE A 212 -13.05 7.33 1.01
N ALA A 213 -14.10 7.69 0.28
CA ALA A 213 -14.17 7.41 -1.14
C ALA A 213 -12.91 7.98 -1.81
N PRO A 214 -12.32 7.31 -2.83
CA PRO A 214 -11.10 7.80 -3.47
C PRO A 214 -11.18 9.27 -3.92
N ARG A 215 -12.39 9.75 -4.25
CA ARG A 215 -12.67 11.15 -4.58
C ARG A 215 -12.62 12.08 -3.36
N THR A 216 -13.13 11.66 -2.22
CA THR A 216 -13.11 12.43 -0.97
C THR A 216 -11.67 12.61 -0.47
N LEU A 217 -10.83 11.58 -0.58
CA LEU A 217 -9.40 11.69 -0.24
C LEU A 217 -8.69 12.65 -1.21
N ALA A 218 -8.96 12.56 -2.51
CA ALA A 218 -8.39 13.46 -3.50
C ALA A 218 -8.81 14.92 -3.27
N LEU A 219 -10.08 15.17 -2.94
CA LEU A 219 -10.59 16.49 -2.59
C LEU A 219 -9.93 17.02 -1.31
N ALA A 220 -9.85 16.21 -0.26
CA ALA A 220 -9.22 16.61 1.00
C ALA A 220 -7.74 17.01 0.79
N LEU A 221 -6.99 16.23 0.01
CA LEU A 221 -5.60 16.56 -0.32
C LEU A 221 -5.49 17.80 -1.20
N ALA A 222 -6.40 18.00 -2.16
CA ALA A 222 -6.42 19.20 -2.98
C ALA A 222 -6.71 20.47 -2.17
N VAL A 223 -7.69 20.42 -1.27
CA VAL A 223 -7.98 21.52 -0.34
C VAL A 223 -6.77 21.80 0.54
N LEU A 224 -6.20 20.76 1.16
CA LEU A 224 -5.02 20.88 2.01
C LEU A 224 -3.85 21.53 1.27
N ARG A 225 -3.58 21.07 0.04
CA ARG A 225 -2.51 21.58 -0.81
C ARG A 225 -2.71 23.03 -1.22
N VAL A 226 -3.89 23.40 -1.69
CA VAL A 226 -4.18 24.78 -2.10
C VAL A 226 -4.10 25.70 -0.89
N SER A 227 -4.65 25.30 0.26
CA SER A 227 -4.59 26.11 1.48
C SER A 227 -3.15 26.29 1.99
N LEU A 228 -2.34 25.24 2.02
CA LEU A 228 -0.94 25.33 2.44
C LEU A 228 -0.08 26.14 1.47
N GLY A 229 -0.29 25.96 0.16
CA GLY A 229 0.36 26.78 -0.85
C GLY A 229 -0.06 28.25 -0.77
N GLY A 230 -1.34 28.53 -0.51
CA GLY A 230 -1.86 29.89 -0.29
C GLY A 230 -1.32 30.53 1.00
N PHE A 231 -1.18 29.75 2.07
CA PHE A 231 -0.52 30.19 3.30
C PHE A 231 0.92 30.65 3.03
N LEU A 232 1.74 29.83 2.35
CA LEU A 232 3.10 30.24 1.98
C LEU A 232 3.11 31.42 1.00
N LEU A 233 2.17 31.47 0.06
CA LEU A 233 2.07 32.56 -0.90
C LEU A 233 1.84 33.90 -0.18
N LEU A 234 0.96 33.94 0.83
CA LEU A 234 0.72 35.16 1.60
C LEU A 234 2.00 35.65 2.30
N TRP A 235 2.72 34.74 2.97
CA TRP A 235 4.01 35.03 3.63
C TRP A 235 5.11 35.43 2.65
N SER A 236 5.06 34.90 1.43
CA SER A 236 5.97 35.25 0.35
C SER A 236 5.68 36.66 -0.19
N LEU A 237 4.41 36.99 -0.41
CA LEU A 237 3.97 38.31 -0.89
C LEU A 237 4.30 39.43 0.11
N GLU A 238 4.19 39.16 1.41
CA GLU A 238 4.60 40.10 2.45
C GLU A 238 6.04 40.60 2.28
N LYS A 239 6.95 39.75 1.78
CA LYS A 239 8.37 40.11 1.59
C LYS A 239 8.58 41.21 0.54
N PHE A 240 7.60 41.42 -0.35
CA PHE A 240 7.64 42.49 -1.34
C PHE A 240 7.01 43.78 -0.82
N PHE A 241 5.91 43.67 -0.06
CA PHE A 241 5.17 44.83 0.44
C PHE A 241 5.76 45.40 1.73
N ILE A 242 6.24 44.54 2.63
CA ILE A 242 6.74 44.90 3.96
C ILE A 242 8.06 44.14 4.23
N PRO A 243 9.12 44.37 3.43
CA PRO A 243 10.38 43.62 3.52
C PRO A 243 11.07 43.73 4.89
N GLN A 244 10.81 44.83 5.63
CA GLN A 244 11.38 45.08 6.95
C GLN A 244 10.97 44.02 7.98
N THR A 245 9.77 43.44 7.83
CA THR A 245 9.32 42.32 8.67
C THR A 245 10.26 41.12 8.53
N THR A 246 10.66 40.80 7.30
CA THR A 246 11.60 39.69 7.04
C THR A 246 12.98 39.97 7.62
N VAL A 247 13.50 41.19 7.49
CA VAL A 247 14.78 41.58 8.12
C VAL A 247 14.72 41.42 9.64
N GLY A 248 13.62 41.86 10.26
CA GLY A 248 13.37 41.72 11.71
C GLY A 248 13.26 40.26 12.16
N ILE A 249 12.55 39.42 11.41
CA ILE A 249 12.45 37.97 11.67
C ILE A 249 13.85 37.34 11.63
N TRP A 250 14.65 37.63 10.60
CA TRP A 250 15.99 37.06 10.47
C TRP A 250 16.92 37.44 11.60
N LYS A 251 16.91 38.70 12.00
CA LYS A 251 17.69 39.16 13.15
C LYS A 251 17.25 38.48 14.46
N THR A 252 15.94 38.28 14.64
CA THR A 252 15.37 37.80 15.91
C THR A 252 15.43 36.27 16.06
N PHE A 253 15.05 35.54 15.00
CA PHE A 253 14.86 34.09 15.04
C PHE A 253 16.03 33.31 14.43
N TYR A 254 16.72 33.89 13.46
CA TYR A 254 17.88 33.27 12.81
C TYR A 254 19.22 33.86 13.27
N LEU A 255 19.19 34.90 14.10
CA LEU A 255 20.37 35.60 14.65
C LEU A 255 21.33 36.12 13.55
N VAL A 256 20.80 36.37 12.35
CA VAL A 256 21.56 36.83 11.18
C VAL A 256 20.95 38.13 10.68
N SER A 257 21.78 39.14 10.45
CA SER A 257 21.35 40.39 9.81
C SER A 257 21.48 40.27 8.30
N ILE A 258 20.40 40.55 7.58
CA ILE A 258 20.36 40.48 6.12
C ILE A 258 20.18 41.88 5.53
N GLY A 259 20.76 42.12 4.36
CA GLY A 259 20.62 43.39 3.65
C GLY A 259 19.19 43.61 3.13
N PRO A 260 18.81 44.87 2.84
CA PRO A 260 17.44 45.23 2.47
C PRO A 260 16.96 44.61 1.14
N GLN A 261 17.87 44.13 0.30
CA GLN A 261 17.54 43.52 -0.99
C GLN A 261 17.22 42.02 -0.89
N LEU A 262 17.73 41.34 0.14
CA LEU A 262 17.57 39.88 0.26
C LEU A 262 16.12 39.42 0.48
N PRO A 263 15.26 40.15 1.24
CA PRO A 263 13.85 39.79 1.37
C PRO A 263 13.14 39.60 0.03
N TYR A 264 13.42 40.43 -0.98
CA TYR A 264 12.80 40.33 -2.31
C TYR A 264 13.22 39.05 -3.04
N ALA A 265 14.50 38.68 -2.96
CA ALA A 265 15.01 37.45 -3.57
C ALA A 265 14.40 36.20 -2.91
N ILE A 266 14.33 36.18 -1.56
CA ILE A 266 13.67 35.12 -0.80
C ILE A 266 12.18 35.06 -1.19
N GLY A 267 11.52 36.22 -1.26
CA GLY A 267 10.14 36.37 -1.71
C GLY A 267 9.91 35.73 -3.07
N ALA A 268 10.75 36.02 -4.06
CA ALA A 268 10.61 35.46 -5.41
C ALA A 268 10.71 33.92 -5.42
N VAL A 269 11.70 33.37 -4.73
CA VAL A 269 11.88 31.90 -4.62
C VAL A 269 10.69 31.25 -3.93
N GLU A 270 10.24 31.82 -2.82
CA GLU A 270 9.10 31.30 -2.05
C GLU A 270 7.77 31.43 -2.82
N THR A 271 7.61 32.47 -3.66
CA THR A 271 6.44 32.63 -4.53
C THR A 271 6.40 31.50 -5.55
N VAL A 272 7.52 31.21 -6.22
CA VAL A 272 7.61 30.10 -7.18
C VAL A 272 7.31 28.76 -6.50
N LEU A 273 7.87 28.53 -5.32
CA LEU A 273 7.60 27.33 -4.53
C LEU A 273 6.11 27.22 -4.17
N SER A 274 5.50 28.29 -3.70
CA SER A 274 4.09 28.34 -3.32
C SER A 274 3.18 28.04 -4.51
N LEU A 275 3.44 28.66 -5.67
CA LEU A 275 2.71 28.39 -6.91
C LEU A 275 2.90 26.95 -7.39
N ALA A 276 4.11 26.38 -7.26
CA ALA A 276 4.36 24.98 -7.58
C ALA A 276 3.56 24.02 -6.67
N ILE A 277 3.44 24.33 -5.37
CA ILE A 277 2.58 23.58 -4.43
C ILE A 277 1.10 23.73 -4.83
N ILE A 278 0.63 24.95 -5.12
CA ILE A 278 -0.76 25.23 -5.54
C ILE A 278 -1.11 24.54 -6.87
N ALA A 279 -0.14 24.34 -7.76
CA ALA A 279 -0.37 23.63 -9.01
C ALA A 279 -0.17 22.10 -8.88
N GLY A 280 0.46 21.63 -7.80
CA GLY A 280 0.88 20.25 -7.65
C GLY A 280 1.95 19.85 -8.68
N LEU A 281 2.95 20.71 -8.86
CA LEU A 281 4.11 20.49 -9.72
C LEU A 281 5.28 19.95 -8.90
N TRP A 282 5.99 18.96 -9.46
CA TRP A 282 7.15 18.30 -8.83
C TRP A 282 6.89 17.91 -7.38
N ARG A 283 5.75 17.24 -7.11
CA ARG A 283 5.18 17.07 -5.75
C ARG A 283 6.16 16.54 -4.70
N ARG A 284 7.12 15.70 -5.10
CA ARG A 284 8.18 15.22 -4.20
C ARG A 284 9.10 16.33 -3.72
N VAL A 285 9.47 17.23 -4.62
CA VAL A 285 10.38 18.34 -4.36
C VAL A 285 9.62 19.51 -3.75
N SER A 286 8.55 19.98 -4.41
CA SER A 286 7.82 21.16 -3.95
C SER A 286 7.20 20.98 -2.57
N TYR A 287 6.56 19.83 -2.29
CA TYR A 287 5.94 19.62 -0.97
C TYR A 287 7.01 19.39 0.10
N GLY A 288 8.12 18.74 -0.26
CA GLY A 288 9.26 18.53 0.64
C GLY A 288 9.95 19.84 1.02
N LEU A 289 10.16 20.74 0.06
CA LEU A 289 10.71 22.08 0.31
C LEU A 289 9.77 22.93 1.15
N GLY A 290 8.45 22.91 0.89
CA GLY A 290 7.47 23.60 1.73
C GLY A 290 7.46 23.09 3.17
N LEU A 291 7.51 21.77 3.35
CA LEU A 291 7.65 21.13 4.67
C LEU A 291 8.94 21.56 5.37
N LEU A 292 10.08 21.54 4.67
CA LEU A 292 11.37 21.93 5.25
C LEU A 292 11.40 23.40 5.66
N LEU A 293 10.92 24.30 4.79
CA LEU A 293 10.85 25.73 5.06
C LEU A 293 10.00 26.02 6.31
N HIS A 294 8.82 25.40 6.40
CA HIS A 294 7.95 25.58 7.55
C HIS A 294 8.50 24.91 8.82
N PHE A 295 9.17 23.76 8.69
CA PHE A 295 9.86 23.10 9.80
C PHE A 295 10.94 24.01 10.41
N ILE A 296 11.77 24.64 9.57
CA ILE A 296 12.81 25.58 10.03
C ILE A 296 12.17 26.76 10.77
N SER A 297 11.04 27.28 10.27
CA SER A 297 10.32 28.39 10.89
C SER A 297 9.78 28.01 12.28
N VAL A 298 9.13 26.84 12.39
CA VAL A 298 8.62 26.32 13.67
C VAL A 298 9.76 26.04 14.65
N ALA A 299 10.83 25.40 14.19
CA ALA A 299 12.00 25.08 15.02
C ALA A 299 12.69 26.35 15.55
N ALA A 300 12.82 27.40 14.72
CA ALA A 300 13.40 28.67 15.15
C ALA A 300 12.54 29.37 16.24
N SER A 301 11.24 29.13 16.26
CA SER A 301 10.29 29.68 17.24
C SER A 301 10.09 28.84 18.51
N TRP A 302 10.97 27.88 18.80
CA TRP A 302 10.77 26.91 19.90
C TRP A 302 10.53 27.56 21.28
N LYS A 303 11.17 28.70 21.57
CA LYS A 303 10.98 29.43 22.83
C LYS A 303 9.54 29.89 23.01
N GLN A 304 8.94 30.40 21.94
CA GLN A 304 7.54 30.84 21.93
C GLN A 304 6.58 29.65 22.03
N LEU A 305 6.97 28.46 21.59
CA LEU A 305 6.15 27.25 21.71
C LEU A 305 6.11 26.70 23.14
N ILE A 306 7.21 26.82 23.90
CA ILE A 306 7.27 26.34 25.30
C ILE A 306 6.81 27.39 26.31
N ASP A 307 6.77 28.67 25.93
CA ASP A 307 6.29 29.76 26.77
C ASP A 307 5.28 30.68 26.05
N PRO A 308 4.14 30.16 25.57
CA PRO A 308 3.20 30.92 24.73
C PRO A 308 2.50 32.07 25.47
N TRP A 309 2.50 32.04 26.81
CA TRP A 309 1.95 33.08 27.67
C TRP A 309 2.99 34.00 28.30
N GLY A 310 4.28 33.79 28.04
CA GLY A 310 5.35 34.62 28.62
C GLY A 310 5.56 34.42 30.12
N LEU A 311 5.06 33.32 30.70
CA LEU A 311 5.12 33.02 32.13
C LEU A 311 6.55 32.69 32.59
N LEU A 312 7.35 32.08 31.73
CA LEU A 312 8.74 31.73 32.03
C LEU A 312 9.70 32.89 31.74
N SER A 313 9.43 33.64 30.66
CA SER A 313 10.28 34.73 30.18
C SER A 313 9.94 36.11 30.75
N GLY A 314 8.77 36.27 31.39
CA GLY A 314 8.22 37.58 31.77
C GLY A 314 7.84 38.45 30.56
N GLY A 315 7.81 37.86 29.36
CA GLY A 315 7.53 38.55 28.10
C GLY A 315 6.04 38.75 27.84
N ARG A 316 5.72 39.49 26.76
CA ARG A 316 4.33 39.62 26.31
C ARG A 316 3.80 38.27 25.79
N PRO A 317 2.58 37.85 26.16
CA PRO A 317 1.96 36.65 25.62
C PRO A 317 1.90 36.68 24.09
N ASN A 318 2.29 35.59 23.43
CA ASN A 318 2.15 35.44 21.98
C ASN A 318 1.92 33.98 21.60
N HIS A 319 0.73 33.49 21.92
CA HIS A 319 0.30 32.12 21.65
C HIS A 319 0.07 31.84 20.15
N LEU A 320 0.11 32.85 19.27
CA LEU A 320 -0.11 32.67 17.82
C LEU A 320 0.95 31.77 17.17
N PHE A 321 2.16 31.67 17.74
CA PHE A 321 3.19 30.75 17.28
C PHE A 321 2.75 29.28 17.32
N LEU A 322 1.81 28.93 18.22
CA LEU A 322 1.26 27.57 18.28
C LEU A 322 0.56 27.17 16.98
N ALA A 323 0.02 28.12 16.21
CA ALA A 323 -0.59 27.84 14.91
C ALA A 323 0.42 27.25 13.89
N GLY A 324 1.72 27.48 14.09
CA GLY A 324 2.77 26.89 13.26
C GLY A 324 2.82 25.36 13.35
N VAL A 325 2.49 24.77 14.50
CA VAL A 325 2.55 23.32 14.75
C VAL A 325 1.53 22.52 13.91
N PRO A 326 0.22 22.84 13.90
CA PRO A 326 -0.74 22.14 13.04
C PRO A 326 -0.47 22.40 11.56
N VAL A 327 0.03 23.58 11.17
CA VAL A 327 0.44 23.84 9.78
C VAL A 327 1.63 22.94 9.38
N LEU A 328 2.59 22.73 10.28
CA LEU A 328 3.69 21.78 10.06
C LEU A 328 3.19 20.34 9.90
N ALA A 329 2.27 19.91 10.77
CA ALA A 329 1.65 18.60 10.67
C ALA A 329 0.88 18.43 9.34
N ALA A 330 0.22 19.49 8.87
CA ALA A 330 -0.47 19.53 7.58
C ALA A 330 0.50 19.39 6.40
N PHE A 331 1.63 20.11 6.39
CA PHE A 331 2.69 19.91 5.39
C PHE A 331 3.25 18.48 5.42
N PHE A 332 3.46 17.93 6.61
CA PHE A 332 3.95 16.58 6.78
C PHE A 332 2.95 15.54 6.23
N ALA A 333 1.67 15.69 6.54
CA ALA A 333 0.60 14.86 6.00
C ALA A 333 0.49 14.94 4.47
N LEU A 334 0.54 16.16 3.91
CA LEU A 334 0.53 16.39 2.47
C LEU A 334 1.74 15.70 1.80
N TYR A 335 2.93 15.81 2.40
CA TYR A 335 4.13 15.17 1.87
C TYR A 335 4.03 13.63 1.91
N LEU A 336 3.58 13.05 3.01
CA LEU A 336 3.41 11.59 3.14
C LEU A 336 2.38 11.04 2.14
N LEU A 337 1.31 11.79 1.89
CA LEU A 337 0.19 11.38 1.04
C LEU A 337 0.28 11.91 -0.39
N ARG A 338 1.41 12.51 -0.78
CA ARG A 338 1.61 13.14 -2.10
C ARG A 338 1.26 12.26 -3.30
N GLU A 339 1.47 10.95 -3.21
CA GLU A 339 1.16 10.01 -4.31
C GLU A 339 -0.36 9.81 -4.48
N ALA A 340 -1.15 10.03 -3.42
CA ALA A 340 -2.62 9.97 -3.45
C ALA A 340 -3.28 11.29 -3.91
N ASP A 341 -2.50 12.37 -4.02
CA ASP A 341 -2.97 13.68 -4.46
C ASP A 341 -3.05 13.76 -6.00
N ILE A 342 -4.16 13.26 -6.54
CA ILE A 342 -4.36 13.07 -7.99
C ILE A 342 -4.88 14.31 -8.73
N TRP A 343 -5.25 15.39 -8.04
CA TRP A 343 -5.73 16.63 -8.65
C TRP A 343 -4.59 17.65 -8.78
N THR A 344 -3.58 17.23 -9.54
CA THR A 344 -2.30 17.93 -9.68
C THR A 344 -1.86 17.98 -11.15
N LEU A 345 -1.06 18.97 -11.52
CA LEU A 345 -0.51 19.07 -12.87
C LEU A 345 0.43 17.90 -13.18
N ASP A 346 1.22 17.44 -12.22
CA ASP A 346 2.05 16.22 -12.36
C ASP A 346 1.20 15.01 -12.78
N HIS A 347 0.06 14.78 -12.11
CA HIS A 347 -0.81 13.65 -12.43
C HIS A 347 -1.46 13.79 -13.82
N ARG A 348 -1.79 15.02 -14.24
CA ARG A 348 -2.32 15.26 -15.60
C ARG A 348 -1.26 14.96 -16.67
N ARG A 349 -0.01 15.35 -16.45
CA ARG A 349 1.12 15.12 -17.37
C ARG A 349 1.50 13.64 -17.48
N SER A 350 1.30 12.86 -16.42
CA SER A 350 1.59 11.43 -16.41
C SER A 350 0.49 10.55 -17.05
N ARG A 351 -0.63 11.13 -17.51
CA ARG A 351 -1.67 10.37 -18.22
C ARG A 351 -1.24 10.17 -19.68
N PRO A 352 -1.23 8.92 -20.20
CA PRO A 352 -1.01 8.71 -21.62
C PRO A 352 -2.08 9.49 -22.40
N SER A 353 -1.65 10.23 -23.42
CA SER A 353 -2.56 10.89 -24.37
C SER A 353 -3.52 9.83 -24.90
N ALA A 354 -4.82 10.12 -24.82
CA ALA A 354 -5.81 9.26 -25.44
C ALA A 354 -5.50 9.22 -26.94
N SER A 355 -5.21 8.04 -27.48
CA SER A 355 -5.10 7.85 -28.92
C SER A 355 -6.42 8.29 -29.56
N PRO A 356 -6.38 9.00 -30.71
CA PRO A 356 -7.58 9.39 -31.41
C PRO A 356 -8.39 8.12 -31.74
N ARG A 357 -9.70 8.16 -31.46
CA ARG A 357 -10.61 7.07 -31.85
C ARG A 357 -10.49 6.91 -33.38
N PRO A 358 -10.27 5.69 -33.90
CA PRO A 358 -10.37 5.48 -35.34
C PRO A 358 -11.79 5.85 -35.77
N ALA A 359 -11.87 6.62 -36.85
CA ALA A 359 -13.09 7.08 -37.50
C ALA A 359 -13.94 5.93 -38.04
#